data_AF-A0A0D6QB43-F1
#
_entry.id   AF-A0A0D6QB43-F1
#
_cell.length_a   1.000
_cell.length_b   1.000
_cell.length_c   1.000
_cell.angle_alpha   90.00
_cell.angle_beta   90.00
_cell.angle_gamma   90.00
#
_symmetry.space_group_name_H-M   'P 1'
#
loop_
_entity.id
_entity.type
_entity.pdbx_description
1 polymer ?
#
loop_
_entity_poly.entity_id
_entity_poly.type
_entity_poly.pdbx_seq_one_letter_code
_entity_poly.pdbx_strand_id
1 'polypeptide(L)'
;MVPFLYVYLSKARETGMHSWEETYAYLPHPYDLLHIGHWNGGVIFAISVLNQLGQWGVGRDLVLRTPYHFSELLVGFPPVTLALAFWGAWAGTRYGTARYSRTIWLIFSVTNIIILLLCFKLGPLSLWQLVFHLVPGAKGLRVVSRFFLYETLPLCIALSLACDFLLQRRQYVLTTVLLLIVVCEQVNFSPVLGLSLNREQALYDSVPDKPAQCKTFVVADAPPAVPDSGYDLYHGNSFAMLYSELVQIPTPMGFSTFNPPDWDFSSPYDGVPGVTDIAVRAVHYASAHNFLPGLCELSITKNTASWRNLRSIP
;
A
#
# COMPACT_ATOMS: atom_id res chain seq x y z
N MET A 1 -2.62 -17.65 -19.03
CA MET A 1 -3.74 -17.61 -18.07
C MET A 1 -3.88 -18.91 -17.26
N VAL A 2 -3.73 -20.11 -17.85
CA VAL A 2 -3.87 -21.39 -17.12
C VAL A 2 -2.90 -21.54 -15.91
N PRO A 3 -1.59 -21.23 -16.01
CA PRO A 3 -0.69 -21.32 -14.86
C PRO A 3 -1.08 -20.36 -13.72
N PHE A 4 -1.56 -19.16 -14.07
CA PHE A 4 -2.04 -18.17 -13.10
C PHE A 4 -3.27 -18.69 -12.35
N LEU A 5 -4.26 -19.23 -13.06
CA LEU A 5 -5.44 -19.81 -12.44
C LEU A 5 -5.08 -21.01 -11.55
N TYR A 6 -4.12 -21.84 -11.95
CA TYR A 6 -3.69 -22.98 -11.15
C TYR A 6 -3.15 -22.56 -9.78
N VAL A 7 -2.25 -21.57 -9.75
CA VAL A 7 -1.63 -21.07 -8.51
C VAL A 7 -2.63 -20.29 -7.64
N TYR A 8 -3.45 -19.42 -8.25
CA TYR A 8 -4.37 -18.57 -7.50
C TYR A 8 -5.58 -19.35 -6.96
N LEU A 9 -6.13 -20.30 -7.74
CA LEU A 9 -7.28 -21.09 -7.29
C LEU A 9 -6.91 -22.07 -6.18
N SER A 10 -5.70 -22.66 -6.22
CA SER A 10 -5.25 -23.52 -5.13
C SER A 10 -5.13 -22.71 -3.84
N LYS A 11 -4.50 -21.52 -3.90
CA LYS A 11 -4.35 -20.69 -2.72
C LYS A 11 -5.68 -20.14 -2.21
N ALA A 12 -6.60 -19.79 -3.11
CA ALA A 12 -7.94 -19.37 -2.76
C ALA A 12 -8.73 -20.44 -2.00
N ARG A 13 -8.56 -21.72 -2.37
CA ARG A 13 -9.18 -22.85 -1.66
C ARG A 13 -8.59 -23.06 -0.28
N GLU A 14 -7.29 -22.78 -0.13
CA GLU A 14 -6.56 -22.94 1.14
C GLU A 14 -6.91 -21.84 2.14
N THR A 15 -6.95 -20.57 1.70
CA THR A 15 -7.07 -19.42 2.61
C THR A 15 -8.43 -18.72 2.59
N GLY A 16 -9.29 -19.03 1.62
CA GLY A 16 -10.58 -18.36 1.46
C GLY A 16 -10.51 -16.96 0.83
N MET A 17 -9.31 -16.49 0.47
CA MET A 17 -9.01 -15.11 0.01
C MET A 17 -9.33 -14.04 1.07
N HIS A 18 -9.39 -12.75 0.69
CA HIS A 18 -9.67 -11.66 1.63
C HIS A 18 -11.15 -11.61 2.03
N SER A 19 -11.38 -11.20 3.27
CA SER A 19 -12.72 -10.90 3.76
C SER A 19 -13.22 -9.55 3.23
N TRP A 20 -14.54 -9.33 3.32
CA TRP A 20 -15.14 -8.06 2.94
C TRP A 20 -14.68 -6.94 3.88
N GLU A 21 -14.58 -7.22 5.17
CA GLU A 21 -14.17 -6.27 6.20
C GLU A 21 -12.74 -5.76 5.95
N GLU A 22 -11.83 -6.68 5.61
CA GLU A 22 -10.46 -6.34 5.25
C GLU A 22 -10.42 -5.47 3.99
N THR A 23 -11.14 -5.86 2.92
CA THR A 23 -11.20 -5.10 1.67
C THR A 23 -11.82 -3.72 1.87
N TYR A 24 -12.88 -3.64 2.66
CA TYR A 24 -13.61 -2.42 2.96
C TYR A 24 -12.77 -1.40 3.73
N ALA A 25 -11.84 -1.86 4.57
CA ALA A 25 -10.88 -0.99 5.24
C ALA A 25 -10.03 -0.18 4.24
N TYR A 26 -9.68 -0.77 3.10
CA TYR A 26 -8.87 -0.16 2.03
C TYR A 26 -9.67 0.52 0.92
N LEU A 27 -10.99 0.60 1.04
CA LEU A 27 -11.79 1.40 0.11
C LEU A 27 -11.62 2.90 0.42
N PRO A 28 -11.31 3.74 -0.58
CA PRO A 28 -11.22 5.19 -0.40
C PRO A 28 -12.60 5.80 -0.17
N HIS A 29 -12.65 6.88 0.60
CA HIS A 29 -13.77 7.81 0.63
C HIS A 29 -13.63 8.83 -0.51
N PRO A 30 -14.71 9.53 -0.88
CA PRO A 30 -14.64 10.61 -1.88
C PRO A 30 -13.61 11.69 -1.54
N TYR A 31 -13.40 12.00 -0.25
CA TYR A 31 -12.41 12.99 0.16
C TYR A 31 -10.97 12.49 0.03
N ASP A 32 -10.74 11.16 0.01
CA ASP A 32 -9.41 10.59 -0.22
C ASP A 32 -8.91 10.88 -1.65
N LEU A 33 -9.80 11.24 -2.58
CA LEU A 33 -9.45 11.72 -3.92
C LEU A 33 -8.57 12.98 -3.88
N LEU A 34 -8.66 13.80 -2.84
CA LEU A 34 -7.84 15.01 -2.69
C LEU A 34 -6.73 14.83 -1.64
N HIS A 35 -6.71 13.69 -0.96
CA HIS A 35 -5.78 13.43 0.12
C HIS A 35 -4.47 12.85 -0.43
N ILE A 36 -3.48 13.73 -0.55
CA ILE A 36 -2.15 13.40 -1.07
C ILE A 36 -1.09 13.21 0.03
N GLY A 37 -1.50 13.18 1.30
CA GLY A 37 -0.60 13.10 2.46
C GLY A 37 -0.20 14.46 3.02
N HIS A 38 0.68 14.45 4.02
CA HIS A 38 0.90 15.56 4.95
C HIS A 38 2.11 16.47 4.58
N TRP A 39 2.94 16.11 3.58
CA TRP A 39 4.14 16.86 3.17
C TRP A 39 4.32 17.00 1.63
N ASN A 40 3.25 17.30 0.89
CA ASN A 40 3.31 17.59 -0.56
C ASN A 40 3.16 19.10 -0.86
N GLY A 41 3.75 19.59 -1.94
CA GLY A 41 3.64 21.02 -2.33
C GLY A 41 2.20 21.52 -2.52
N GLY A 42 1.28 20.66 -2.98
CA GLY A 42 -0.16 20.96 -3.10
C GLY A 42 -0.92 21.09 -1.76
N VAL A 43 -0.28 20.73 -0.64
CA VAL A 43 -0.87 20.67 0.70
C VAL A 43 -1.10 22.07 1.30
N ILE A 44 -0.31 23.09 0.93
CA ILE A 44 -0.53 24.44 1.45
C ILE A 44 -1.92 24.97 1.09
N PHE A 45 -2.48 24.57 -0.07
CA PHE A 45 -3.83 24.95 -0.49
C PHE A 45 -4.91 23.99 0.05
N ALA A 46 -4.69 22.68 0.00
CA ALA A 46 -5.68 21.69 0.46
C ALA A 46 -5.86 21.68 1.99
N ILE A 47 -4.76 21.76 2.77
CA ILE A 47 -4.83 21.78 4.24
C ILE A 47 -5.35 23.12 4.77
N SER A 48 -5.04 24.26 4.15
CA SER A 48 -5.57 25.55 4.61
C SER A 48 -7.09 25.66 4.42
N VAL A 49 -7.62 25.14 3.32
CA VAL A 49 -9.07 25.12 3.04
C VAL A 49 -9.78 24.05 3.89
N LEU A 50 -9.23 22.84 4.00
CA LEU A 50 -9.83 21.76 4.78
C LEU A 50 -9.73 21.99 6.30
N ASN A 51 -8.65 22.60 6.80
CA ASN A 51 -8.55 23.00 8.22
C ASN A 51 -9.54 24.11 8.57
N GLN A 52 -9.81 25.06 7.65
CA GLN A 52 -10.84 26.08 7.88
C GLN A 52 -12.25 25.47 7.91
N LEU A 53 -12.52 24.47 7.07
CA LEU A 53 -13.81 23.74 7.07
C LEU A 53 -13.96 22.80 8.28
N GLY A 54 -12.87 22.19 8.75
CA GLY A 54 -12.86 21.35 9.94
C GLY A 54 -13.18 22.09 11.25
N GLN A 55 -12.95 23.41 11.30
CA GLN A 55 -13.37 24.26 12.43
C GLN A 55 -14.90 24.47 12.49
N TRP A 56 -15.63 24.18 11.41
CA TRP A 56 -17.09 24.35 11.31
C TRP A 56 -17.87 23.06 11.63
N GLY A 57 -17.23 22.09 12.29
CA GLY A 57 -17.87 20.85 12.76
C GLY A 57 -18.03 19.75 11.69
N VAL A 58 -17.73 20.04 10.42
CA VAL A 58 -17.65 19.05 9.34
C VAL A 58 -16.17 18.72 9.13
N GLY A 59 -15.64 17.70 9.83
CA GLY A 59 -14.27 17.24 9.58
C GLY A 59 -13.31 17.14 10.75
N ARG A 60 -13.78 17.08 12.01
CA ARG A 60 -12.88 16.68 13.12
C ARG A 60 -12.23 15.30 12.87
N ASP A 61 -12.91 14.40 12.17
CA ASP A 61 -12.35 13.11 11.75
C ASP A 61 -11.40 13.19 10.53
N LEU A 62 -11.41 14.29 9.75
CA LEU A 62 -10.59 14.43 8.54
C LEU A 62 -9.11 14.73 8.86
N VAL A 63 -8.84 15.38 9.99
CA VAL A 63 -7.49 15.79 10.41
C VAL A 63 -6.95 14.92 11.55
N LEU A 64 -7.82 14.21 12.29
CA LEU A 64 -7.44 13.40 13.46
C LEU A 64 -7.42 11.88 13.21
N ARG A 65 -7.93 11.37 12.08
CA ARG A 65 -7.72 9.96 11.68
C ARG A 65 -6.41 9.71 10.93
N THR A 66 -5.61 10.75 10.72
CA THR A 66 -4.33 10.70 10.01
C THR A 66 -3.11 10.64 10.94
N PRO A 67 -3.10 9.69 11.88
CA PRO A 67 -1.81 9.16 12.28
C PRO A 67 -1.86 7.64 12.14
N TYR A 68 -1.03 7.09 11.27
CA TYR A 68 -0.55 5.70 11.28
C TYR A 68 -1.33 4.61 10.54
N HIS A 69 -2.63 4.72 10.22
CA HIS A 69 -3.35 3.49 9.84
C HIS A 69 -3.33 2.99 8.40
N PHE A 70 -3.24 3.77 7.31
CA PHE A 70 -3.03 3.20 5.96
C PHE A 70 -2.43 4.21 4.97
N SER A 71 -1.10 4.22 4.82
CA SER A 71 -0.42 4.92 3.70
C SER A 71 -1.00 4.56 2.33
N GLU A 72 -1.59 3.37 2.22
CA GLU A 72 -2.29 2.85 1.05
C GLU A 72 -3.51 3.69 0.59
N LEU A 73 -4.04 4.58 1.45
CA LEU A 73 -5.12 5.51 1.08
C LEU A 73 -4.61 6.90 0.66
N LEU A 74 -3.30 7.14 0.70
CA LEU A 74 -2.66 8.37 0.22
C LEU A 74 -2.48 8.32 -1.30
N VAL A 75 -3.59 8.17 -2.02
CA VAL A 75 -3.62 7.94 -3.47
C VAL A 75 -4.31 9.08 -4.23
N GLY A 76 -4.62 10.19 -3.57
CA GLY A 76 -5.36 11.30 -4.15
C GLY A 76 -4.65 12.00 -5.32
N PHE A 77 -5.41 12.80 -6.06
CA PHE A 77 -4.92 13.69 -7.11
C PHE A 77 -4.95 15.14 -6.61
N PRO A 78 -3.89 15.92 -6.87
CA PRO A 78 -3.89 17.34 -6.51
C PRO A 78 -5.02 18.13 -7.21
N PRO A 79 -5.55 19.20 -6.57
CA PRO A 79 -6.75 19.89 -7.06
C PRO A 79 -6.61 20.50 -8.46
N VAL A 80 -5.49 21.15 -8.79
CA VAL A 80 -5.32 21.78 -10.11
C VAL A 80 -5.15 20.70 -11.18
N THR A 81 -4.37 19.67 -10.89
CA THR A 81 -4.23 18.48 -11.72
C THR A 81 -5.60 17.85 -12.05
N LEU A 82 -6.44 17.65 -11.04
CA LEU A 82 -7.78 17.09 -11.18
C LEU A 82 -8.73 18.03 -11.96
N ALA A 83 -8.71 19.33 -11.67
CA ALA A 83 -9.53 20.33 -12.35
C ALA A 83 -9.20 20.42 -13.85
N LEU A 84 -7.91 20.40 -14.21
CA LEU A 84 -7.47 20.40 -15.60
C LEU A 84 -7.87 19.11 -16.32
N ALA A 85 -7.78 17.96 -15.66
CA ALA A 85 -8.23 16.70 -16.23
C ALA A 85 -9.74 16.70 -16.49
N PHE A 86 -10.57 17.15 -15.54
CA PHE A 86 -12.01 17.28 -15.75
C PHE A 86 -12.33 18.26 -16.89
N TRP A 87 -11.63 19.39 -16.94
CA TRP A 87 -11.81 20.36 -18.01
C TRP A 87 -11.40 19.80 -19.38
N GLY A 88 -10.30 19.06 -19.46
CA GLY A 88 -9.84 18.41 -20.68
C GLY A 88 -10.81 17.34 -21.16
N ALA A 89 -11.28 16.47 -20.26
CA ALA A 89 -12.31 15.48 -20.55
C ALA A 89 -13.59 16.15 -21.08
N TRP A 90 -14.07 17.20 -20.41
CA TRP A 90 -15.22 18.00 -20.87
C TRP A 90 -14.97 18.66 -22.22
N ALA A 91 -13.81 19.28 -22.42
CA ALA A 91 -13.43 19.91 -23.68
C ALA A 91 -13.40 18.90 -24.83
N GLY A 92 -12.89 17.69 -24.61
CA GLY A 92 -12.91 16.60 -25.59
C GLY A 92 -14.32 16.21 -26.01
N THR A 93 -15.27 16.18 -25.06
CA THR A 93 -16.69 15.91 -25.38
C THR A 93 -17.41 17.06 -26.09
N ARG A 94 -16.90 18.30 -26.03
CA ARG A 94 -17.56 19.49 -26.58
C ARG A 94 -16.95 19.95 -27.91
N TYR A 95 -15.63 19.91 -28.01
CA TYR A 95 -14.86 20.49 -29.11
C TYR A 95 -14.15 19.44 -29.98
N GLY A 96 -14.32 18.14 -29.71
CA GLY A 96 -13.86 17.07 -30.60
C GLY A 96 -14.40 17.29 -32.02
N THR A 97 -13.50 17.60 -32.96
CA THR A 97 -13.83 18.08 -34.31
C THR A 97 -14.45 17.01 -35.21
N ALA A 98 -14.23 15.73 -34.89
CA ALA A 98 -14.85 14.60 -35.58
C ALA A 98 -15.97 13.97 -34.73
N ARG A 99 -17.07 13.56 -35.37
CA ARG A 99 -18.21 12.88 -34.71
C ARG A 99 -17.76 11.66 -33.88
N TYR A 100 -16.82 10.87 -34.41
CA TYR A 100 -16.25 9.72 -33.71
C TYR A 100 -15.35 10.12 -32.52
N SER A 101 -14.65 11.25 -32.59
CA SER A 101 -13.83 11.76 -31.48
C SER A 101 -14.68 12.12 -30.27
N ARG A 102 -15.84 12.77 -30.47
CA ARG A 102 -16.76 13.12 -29.38
C ARG A 102 -17.29 11.90 -28.63
N THR A 103 -17.72 10.87 -29.36
CA THR A 103 -18.23 9.64 -28.76
C THR A 103 -17.14 8.90 -27.98
N ILE A 104 -15.91 8.84 -28.52
CA ILE A 104 -14.77 8.23 -27.83
C ILE A 104 -14.47 8.97 -26.51
N TRP A 105 -14.42 10.30 -26.53
CA TRP A 105 -14.19 11.09 -25.30
C TRP A 105 -15.31 10.92 -24.27
N LEU A 106 -16.56 10.77 -24.71
CA LEU A 106 -17.68 10.53 -23.81
C LEU A 106 -17.56 9.15 -23.15
N ILE A 107 -17.30 8.10 -23.94
CA ILE A 107 -17.08 6.75 -23.43
C ILE A 107 -15.92 6.75 -22.45
N PHE A 108 -14.77 7.30 -22.85
CA PHE A 108 -13.60 7.44 -22.00
C PHE A 108 -13.93 8.13 -20.67
N SER A 109 -14.56 9.31 -20.70
CA SER A 109 -14.88 10.07 -19.49
C SER A 109 -15.86 9.32 -18.58
N VAL A 110 -16.92 8.75 -19.18
CA VAL A 110 -17.94 8.00 -18.44
C VAL A 110 -17.36 6.74 -17.81
N THR A 111 -16.51 6.00 -18.53
CA THR A 111 -15.84 4.80 -18.02
C THR A 111 -14.97 5.13 -16.80
N ASN A 112 -14.10 6.14 -16.88
CA ASN A 112 -13.24 6.52 -15.75
C ASN A 112 -14.05 7.03 -14.55
N ILE A 113 -15.12 7.81 -14.79
CA ILE A 113 -16.04 8.24 -13.72
C ILE A 113 -16.70 7.03 -13.05
N ILE A 114 -17.17 6.05 -13.83
CA ILE A 114 -17.77 4.83 -13.27
C ILE A 114 -16.75 4.06 -12.44
N ILE A 115 -15.51 3.88 -12.93
CA ILE A 115 -14.45 3.18 -12.18
C ILE A 115 -14.16 3.90 -10.86
N LEU A 116 -14.00 5.23 -10.89
CA LEU A 116 -13.82 6.04 -9.68
C LEU A 116 -14.98 5.87 -8.69
N LEU A 117 -16.22 5.96 -9.17
CA LEU A 117 -17.42 5.80 -8.33
C LEU A 117 -17.53 4.39 -7.75
N LEU A 118 -17.13 3.36 -8.50
CA LEU A 118 -17.11 1.97 -8.01
C LEU A 118 -16.12 1.79 -6.85
N CYS A 119 -15.01 2.52 -6.86
CA CYS A 119 -13.96 2.41 -5.83
C CYS A 119 -14.34 3.10 -4.52
N PHE A 120 -15.28 4.05 -4.52
CA PHE A 120 -15.61 4.80 -3.31
C PHE A 120 -16.49 4.02 -2.32
N LYS A 121 -16.33 4.34 -1.04
CA LYS A 121 -17.30 4.03 0.01
C LYS A 121 -17.98 5.30 0.56
N LEU A 122 -19.25 5.17 0.89
CA LEU A 122 -20.12 6.22 1.45
C LEU A 122 -20.73 5.69 2.75
N GLY A 123 -20.04 5.94 3.87
CA GLY A 123 -20.36 5.26 5.12
C GLY A 123 -20.30 3.74 4.89
N PRO A 124 -21.28 2.93 5.37
CA PRO A 124 -21.25 1.47 5.27
C PRO A 124 -21.47 0.92 3.85
N LEU A 125 -21.82 1.78 2.88
CA LEU A 125 -22.16 1.37 1.52
C LEU A 125 -20.98 1.56 0.58
N SER A 126 -20.72 0.58 -0.29
CA SER A 126 -19.80 0.73 -1.42
C SER A 126 -20.31 -0.06 -2.62
N LEU A 127 -20.23 0.56 -3.80
CA LEU A 127 -20.55 -0.12 -5.06
C LEU A 127 -19.55 -1.23 -5.39
N TRP A 128 -18.33 -1.17 -4.82
CA TRP A 128 -17.34 -2.23 -4.92
C TRP A 128 -17.85 -3.57 -4.37
N GLN A 129 -18.82 -3.55 -3.47
CA GLN A 129 -19.43 -4.78 -2.93
C GLN A 129 -20.01 -5.67 -4.04
N LEU A 130 -20.54 -5.05 -5.11
CA LEU A 130 -21.02 -5.78 -6.28
C LEU A 130 -19.87 -6.48 -7.00
N VAL A 131 -18.75 -5.79 -7.20
CA VAL A 131 -17.55 -6.36 -7.83
C VAL A 131 -17.01 -7.51 -6.97
N PHE A 132 -16.92 -7.30 -5.65
CA PHE A 132 -16.40 -8.27 -4.70
C PHE A 132 -17.18 -9.60 -4.69
N HIS A 133 -18.51 -9.56 -4.86
CA HIS A 133 -19.36 -10.76 -4.85
C HIS A 133 -19.63 -11.35 -6.23
N LEU A 134 -19.70 -10.54 -7.29
CA LEU A 134 -20.10 -11.00 -8.63
C LEU A 134 -18.91 -11.37 -9.52
N VAL A 135 -17.75 -10.73 -9.34
CA VAL A 135 -16.60 -10.94 -10.22
C VAL A 135 -15.69 -12.03 -9.64
N PRO A 136 -15.48 -13.16 -10.35
CA PRO A 136 -14.61 -14.22 -9.86
C PRO A 136 -13.18 -13.69 -9.71
N GLY A 137 -12.59 -13.92 -8.54
CA GLY A 137 -11.23 -13.46 -8.21
C GLY A 137 -11.15 -12.06 -7.61
N ALA A 138 -12.25 -11.28 -7.56
CA ALA A 138 -12.24 -9.96 -6.92
C ALA A 138 -11.85 -10.00 -5.44
N LYS A 139 -12.17 -11.10 -4.74
CA LYS A 139 -11.74 -11.35 -3.35
C LYS A 139 -10.23 -11.47 -3.18
N GLY A 140 -9.47 -11.63 -4.27
CA GLY A 140 -8.01 -11.59 -4.25
C GLY A 140 -7.45 -10.17 -4.17
N LEU A 141 -8.26 -9.15 -4.41
CA LEU A 141 -7.87 -7.74 -4.38
C LEU A 141 -8.29 -7.10 -3.06
N ARG A 142 -7.35 -7.02 -2.12
CA ARG A 142 -7.58 -6.34 -0.84
C ARG A 142 -7.59 -4.82 -0.95
N VAL A 143 -6.59 -4.26 -1.63
CA VAL A 143 -6.31 -2.81 -1.62
C VAL A 143 -6.88 -2.16 -2.87
N VAL A 144 -8.15 -1.79 -2.81
CA VAL A 144 -8.89 -1.22 -3.94
C VAL A 144 -8.42 0.20 -4.28
N SER A 145 -7.92 0.96 -3.30
CA SER A 145 -7.36 2.31 -3.53
C SER A 145 -6.27 2.36 -4.61
N ARG A 146 -5.55 1.26 -4.84
CA ARG A 146 -4.53 1.15 -5.90
C ARG A 146 -5.09 1.28 -7.31
N PHE A 147 -6.41 1.18 -7.51
CA PHE A 147 -7.05 1.54 -8.78
C PHE A 147 -6.76 2.99 -9.19
N PHE A 148 -6.50 3.89 -8.23
CA PHE A 148 -6.18 5.28 -8.54
C PHE A 148 -4.84 5.42 -9.26
N LEU A 149 -3.91 4.47 -9.05
CA LEU A 149 -2.68 4.41 -9.84
C LEU A 149 -2.97 4.13 -11.31
N TYR A 150 -3.97 3.31 -11.62
CA TYR A 150 -4.38 3.05 -13.00
C TYR A 150 -5.13 4.25 -13.61
N GLU A 151 -5.90 4.97 -12.79
CA GLU A 151 -6.58 6.21 -13.18
C GLU A 151 -5.62 7.38 -13.48
N THR A 152 -4.35 7.29 -13.06
CA THR A 152 -3.33 8.31 -13.40
C THR A 152 -3.19 8.49 -14.92
N LEU A 153 -3.18 7.40 -15.69
CA LEU A 153 -3.00 7.46 -17.13
C LEU A 153 -4.17 8.16 -17.84
N PRO A 154 -5.44 7.77 -17.61
CA PRO A 154 -6.58 8.53 -18.10
C PRO A 154 -6.55 10.00 -17.70
N LEU A 155 -6.16 10.29 -16.46
CA LEU A 155 -6.06 11.65 -15.96
C LEU A 155 -5.01 12.46 -16.72
N CYS A 156 -3.82 11.89 -16.98
CA CYS A 156 -2.77 12.50 -17.79
C CYS A 156 -3.20 12.75 -19.24
N ILE A 157 -3.95 11.81 -19.84
CA ILE A 157 -4.49 11.97 -21.20
C ILE A 157 -5.46 13.16 -21.25
N ALA A 158 -6.38 13.25 -20.28
CA ALA A 158 -7.34 14.35 -20.20
C ALA A 158 -6.64 15.70 -19.93
N LEU A 159 -5.66 15.73 -19.03
CA LEU A 159 -4.86 16.92 -18.74
C LEU A 159 -4.09 17.40 -19.99
N SER A 160 -3.49 16.47 -20.74
CA SER A 160 -2.77 16.79 -21.98
C SER A 160 -3.69 17.48 -23.00
N LEU A 161 -4.94 17.01 -23.10
CA LEU A 161 -5.94 17.65 -23.98
C LEU A 161 -6.32 19.06 -23.51
N ALA A 162 -6.46 19.29 -22.20
CA ALA A 162 -6.67 20.62 -21.65
C ALA A 162 -5.54 21.58 -22.05
N CYS A 163 -4.28 21.14 -21.94
CA CYS A 163 -3.12 21.91 -22.37
C CYS A 163 -3.12 22.17 -23.88
N ASP A 164 -3.39 21.17 -24.71
CA ASP A 164 -3.47 21.33 -26.17
C ASP A 164 -4.52 22.38 -26.56
N PHE A 165 -5.69 22.36 -25.91
CA PHE A 165 -6.73 23.35 -26.16
C PHE A 165 -6.30 24.79 -25.82
N LEU A 166 -5.56 24.99 -24.71
CA LEU A 166 -5.00 26.30 -24.37
C LEU A 166 -3.96 26.75 -25.39
N LEU A 167 -3.09 25.84 -25.84
CA LEU A 167 -2.05 26.12 -26.82
C LEU A 167 -2.64 26.49 -28.18
N GLN A 168 -3.68 25.80 -28.64
CA GLN A 168 -4.41 26.15 -29.87
C GLN A 168 -5.04 27.55 -29.80
N ARG A 169 -5.45 28.00 -28.61
CA ARG A 169 -5.91 29.37 -28.33
C ARG A 169 -4.78 30.38 -28.09
N ARG A 170 -3.53 29.98 -28.33
CA ARG A 170 -2.30 30.77 -28.13
C ARG A 170 -2.11 31.26 -26.68
N GLN A 171 -2.67 30.54 -25.70
CA GLN A 171 -2.55 30.86 -24.27
C GLN A 171 -1.27 30.25 -23.67
N TYR A 172 -0.11 30.54 -24.28
CA TYR A 172 1.18 29.92 -23.92
C TYR A 172 1.56 30.20 -22.46
N VAL A 173 1.43 31.45 -22.03
CA VAL A 173 1.79 31.87 -20.66
C VAL A 173 0.93 31.13 -19.64
N LEU A 174 -0.40 31.10 -19.84
CA LEU A 174 -1.32 30.40 -18.95
C LEU A 174 -1.02 28.89 -18.89
N THR A 175 -0.76 28.28 -20.05
CA THR A 175 -0.41 26.85 -20.12
C THR A 175 0.87 26.55 -19.34
N THR A 176 1.92 27.36 -19.53
CA THR A 176 3.18 27.20 -18.80
C THR A 176 3.00 27.37 -17.30
N VAL A 177 2.24 28.39 -16.87
CA VAL A 177 1.96 28.62 -15.44
C VAL A 177 1.20 27.43 -14.84
N LEU A 178 0.17 26.92 -15.51
CA LEU A 178 -0.59 25.76 -15.05
C LEU A 178 0.27 24.50 -14.96
N LEU A 179 1.15 24.26 -15.94
CA LEU A 179 2.08 23.12 -15.90
C LEU A 179 3.09 23.24 -14.76
N LEU A 180 3.62 24.45 -14.49
CA LEU A 180 4.48 24.68 -13.34
C LEU A 180 3.75 24.41 -12.02
N ILE A 181 2.48 24.83 -11.91
CA ILE A 181 1.65 24.53 -10.74
C ILE A 181 1.46 23.03 -10.58
N VAL A 182 1.12 22.31 -11.67
CA VAL A 182 0.98 20.85 -11.65
C VAL A 182 2.28 20.18 -11.19
N VAL A 183 3.44 20.59 -11.72
CA VAL A 183 4.74 20.05 -11.27
C VAL A 183 4.96 20.30 -9.78
N CYS A 184 4.71 21.53 -9.30
CA CYS A 184 4.83 21.88 -7.89
C CYS A 184 3.86 21.08 -6.99
N GLU A 185 2.65 20.79 -7.46
CA GLU A 185 1.67 19.95 -6.75
C GLU A 185 2.16 18.51 -6.54
N GLN A 186 2.93 17.97 -7.50
CA GLN A 186 3.45 16.59 -7.48
C GLN A 186 4.73 16.42 -6.65
N VAL A 187 5.39 17.51 -6.24
CA VAL A 187 6.60 17.41 -5.43
C VAL A 187 6.22 16.90 -4.03
N ASN A 188 6.68 15.69 -3.73
CA ASN A 188 6.52 15.03 -2.44
C ASN A 188 7.86 15.05 -1.69
N PHE A 189 7.87 15.72 -0.53
CA PHE A 189 9.06 15.79 0.33
C PHE A 189 9.00 14.79 1.50
N SER A 190 7.94 13.98 1.59
CA SER A 190 7.79 12.95 2.60
C SER A 190 8.65 11.72 2.25
N PRO A 191 9.56 11.28 3.14
CA PRO A 191 10.20 9.98 2.99
C PRO A 191 9.16 8.90 3.34
N VAL A 192 8.36 8.48 2.35
CA VAL A 192 7.21 7.57 2.53
C VAL A 192 7.56 6.29 3.28
N LEU A 193 8.79 5.79 3.13
CA LEU A 193 9.24 4.54 3.76
C LEU A 193 10.22 4.77 4.92
N GLY A 194 10.81 5.95 5.07
CA GLY A 194 11.84 6.24 6.07
C GLY A 194 13.09 5.34 6.02
N LEU A 195 13.24 4.51 4.98
CA LEU A 195 14.32 3.53 4.85
C LEU A 195 15.64 4.21 4.50
N SER A 196 16.71 3.76 5.16
CA SER A 196 18.08 4.17 4.86
C SER A 196 18.88 2.97 4.41
N LEU A 197 19.37 2.99 3.15
CA LEU A 197 20.16 1.91 2.59
C LEU A 197 21.35 1.53 3.49
N ASN A 198 22.06 2.53 4.02
CA ASN A 198 23.23 2.30 4.88
C ASN A 198 22.83 1.64 6.21
N ARG A 199 21.67 2.01 6.77
CA ARG A 199 21.17 1.42 8.02
C ARG A 199 20.74 -0.04 7.80
N GLU A 200 20.01 -0.30 6.72
CA GLU A 200 19.60 -1.65 6.35
C GLU A 200 20.82 -2.53 6.08
N GLN A 201 21.78 -2.06 5.28
CA GLN A 201 23.00 -2.81 4.99
C GLN A 201 23.80 -3.10 6.26
N ALA A 202 23.99 -2.11 7.14
CA ALA A 202 24.68 -2.30 8.41
C ALA A 202 23.98 -3.31 9.33
N LEU A 203 22.65 -3.40 9.25
CA LEU A 203 21.89 -4.43 9.98
C LEU A 203 22.23 -5.83 9.45
N TYR A 204 22.21 -6.04 8.14
CA TYR A 204 22.57 -7.33 7.53
C TYR A 204 24.03 -7.71 7.82
N ASP A 205 24.95 -6.75 7.70
CA ASP A 205 26.39 -6.97 7.94
C ASP A 205 26.70 -7.27 9.42
N SER A 206 25.81 -6.89 10.34
CA SER A 206 25.97 -7.17 11.77
C SER A 206 25.64 -8.62 12.16
N VAL A 207 24.96 -9.36 11.29
CA VAL A 207 24.52 -10.72 11.60
C VAL A 207 25.70 -11.69 11.49
N PRO A 208 26.04 -12.45 12.55
CA PRO A 208 27.11 -13.43 12.49
C PRO A 208 26.77 -14.59 11.56
N ASP A 209 27.82 -15.26 11.06
CA ASP A 209 27.69 -16.44 10.22
C ASP A 209 26.75 -17.49 10.83
N LYS A 210 25.94 -18.10 9.95
CA LYS A 210 24.99 -19.13 10.35
C LYS A 210 25.71 -20.35 10.95
N PRO A 211 25.22 -20.92 12.06
CA PRO A 211 25.71 -22.19 12.56
C PRO A 211 25.42 -23.34 11.58
N ALA A 212 26.33 -24.32 11.46
CA ALA A 212 26.19 -25.44 10.52
C ALA A 212 24.94 -26.30 10.77
N GLN A 213 24.45 -26.34 12.01
CA GLN A 213 23.25 -27.07 12.41
C GLN A 213 21.94 -26.39 12.01
N CYS A 214 21.96 -25.10 11.61
CA CYS A 214 20.76 -24.35 11.26
C CYS A 214 20.36 -24.60 9.79
N LYS A 215 19.17 -25.16 9.61
CA LYS A 215 18.55 -25.45 8.31
C LYS A 215 17.34 -24.57 8.00
N THR A 216 16.70 -24.06 9.05
CA THR A 216 15.59 -23.10 8.99
C THR A 216 15.80 -22.07 10.08
N PHE A 217 15.27 -20.86 9.92
CA PHE A 217 15.37 -19.85 10.97
C PHE A 217 14.15 -18.97 11.15
N VAL A 218 14.01 -18.42 12.35
CA VAL A 218 13.06 -17.37 12.71
C VAL A 218 13.80 -16.18 13.32
N VAL A 219 13.23 -14.99 13.21
CA VAL A 219 13.78 -13.75 13.76
C VAL A 219 12.98 -13.38 15.00
N ALA A 220 13.62 -13.39 16.16
CA ALA A 220 12.94 -13.13 17.42
C ALA A 220 12.81 -11.64 17.73
N ASP A 221 13.88 -10.90 17.47
CA ASP A 221 13.95 -9.46 17.65
C ASP A 221 14.61 -8.88 16.41
N ALA A 222 13.99 -7.86 15.82
CA ALA A 222 14.60 -7.01 14.81
C ALA A 222 14.55 -5.57 15.32
N PRO A 223 15.63 -4.78 15.17
CA PRO A 223 15.57 -3.36 15.45
C PRO A 223 14.48 -2.73 14.58
N PRO A 224 13.76 -1.71 15.07
CA PRO A 224 12.72 -1.07 14.26
C PRO A 224 13.34 -0.45 13.00
N ALA A 225 12.65 -0.61 11.87
CA ALA A 225 13.05 -0.04 10.57
C ALA A 225 13.35 1.46 10.70
N VAL A 226 12.45 2.17 11.40
CA VAL A 226 12.54 3.60 11.68
C VAL A 226 12.27 3.82 13.17
N PRO A 227 13.17 4.49 13.92
CA PRO A 227 12.95 4.81 15.33
C PRO A 227 11.66 5.62 15.48
N ASP A 228 10.84 5.31 16.49
CA ASP A 228 9.63 6.05 16.84
C ASP A 228 8.52 6.09 15.77
N SER A 229 8.59 5.21 14.77
CA SER A 229 7.69 5.23 13.61
C SER A 229 6.36 4.51 13.81
N GLY A 230 6.24 3.60 14.78
CA GLY A 230 5.04 2.77 14.97
C GLY A 230 4.73 1.81 13.80
N TYR A 231 5.53 1.79 12.73
CA TYR A 231 5.33 1.02 11.49
C TYR A 231 6.10 -0.32 11.48
N ASP A 232 6.10 -1.06 12.60
CA ASP A 232 6.99 -2.21 12.78
C ASP A 232 6.31 -3.59 12.59
N LEU A 233 5.02 -3.60 12.20
CA LEU A 233 4.18 -4.81 12.22
C LEU A 233 4.76 -6.00 11.43
N TYR A 234 5.48 -5.74 10.33
CA TYR A 234 6.06 -6.77 9.46
C TYR A 234 7.56 -6.59 9.22
N HIS A 235 8.24 -5.74 10.00
CA HIS A 235 9.65 -5.50 9.76
C HIS A 235 10.48 -6.78 9.97
N GLY A 236 10.24 -7.49 11.09
CA GLY A 236 10.88 -8.77 11.36
C GLY A 236 10.60 -9.83 10.29
N ASN A 237 9.38 -9.91 9.77
CA ASN A 237 9.03 -10.82 8.67
C ASN A 237 9.76 -10.44 7.37
N SER A 238 9.77 -9.16 7.03
CA SER A 238 10.43 -8.65 5.80
C SER A 238 11.93 -8.86 5.86
N PHE A 239 12.56 -8.59 7.01
CA PHE A 239 13.96 -8.89 7.27
C PHE A 239 14.23 -10.38 7.11
N ALA A 240 13.41 -11.25 7.73
CA ALA A 240 13.57 -12.69 7.62
C ALA A 240 13.52 -13.16 6.16
N MET A 241 12.57 -12.65 5.36
CA MET A 241 12.46 -12.98 3.93
C MET A 241 13.71 -12.57 3.15
N LEU A 242 14.15 -11.32 3.30
CA LEU A 242 15.32 -10.83 2.56
C LEU A 242 16.61 -11.52 3.01
N TYR A 243 16.78 -11.73 4.31
CA TYR A 243 17.93 -12.44 4.85
C TYR A 243 17.95 -13.91 4.41
N SER A 244 16.77 -14.55 4.30
CA SER A 244 16.66 -15.94 3.82
C SER A 244 17.24 -16.13 2.43
N GLU A 245 17.05 -15.14 1.55
CA GLU A 245 17.65 -15.11 0.21
C GLU A 245 19.14 -14.82 0.27
N LEU A 246 19.60 -13.93 1.16
CA LEU A 246 21.02 -13.60 1.29
C LEU A 246 21.86 -14.81 1.75
N VAL A 247 21.38 -15.54 2.76
CA VAL A 247 22.13 -16.67 3.35
C VAL A 247 21.70 -18.05 2.82
N GLN A 248 20.72 -18.08 1.92
CA GLN A 248 20.17 -19.31 1.31
C GLN A 248 19.71 -20.33 2.36
N ILE A 249 19.04 -19.84 3.41
CA ILE A 249 18.38 -20.66 4.45
C ILE A 249 16.90 -20.30 4.44
N PRO A 250 15.97 -21.26 4.35
CA PRO A 250 14.54 -20.96 4.42
C PRO A 250 14.10 -20.42 5.79
N THR A 251 13.10 -19.54 5.78
CA THR A 251 12.39 -19.07 6.97
C THR A 251 10.88 -19.30 6.84
N PRO A 252 10.18 -19.79 7.89
CA PRO A 252 8.72 -19.83 7.91
C PRO A 252 8.11 -18.47 8.24
N MET A 253 8.90 -17.47 8.69
CA MET A 253 8.41 -16.14 9.04
C MET A 253 8.08 -15.26 7.83
N GLY A 254 8.23 -15.78 6.61
CA GLY A 254 7.85 -15.03 5.41
C GLY A 254 6.38 -14.63 5.45
N PHE A 255 6.11 -13.34 5.25
CA PHE A 255 4.75 -12.81 5.20
C PHE A 255 4.25 -12.79 3.76
N SER A 256 3.05 -13.32 3.55
CA SER A 256 2.33 -13.25 2.29
C SER A 256 0.95 -12.64 2.49
N THR A 257 0.37 -12.16 1.39
CA THR A 257 -1.03 -11.74 1.33
C THR A 257 -1.98 -12.87 1.75
N PHE A 258 -1.60 -14.13 1.50
CA PHE A 258 -2.36 -15.31 1.90
C PHE A 258 -1.43 -16.26 2.67
N ASN A 259 -1.43 -16.16 4.00
CA ASN A 259 -0.67 -17.07 4.84
C ASN A 259 -1.45 -18.37 5.11
N PRO A 260 -0.76 -19.51 5.38
CA PRO A 260 -1.41 -20.72 5.85
C PRO A 260 -2.29 -20.46 7.09
N PRO A 261 -3.40 -21.19 7.30
CA PRO A 261 -4.32 -20.93 8.42
C PRO A 261 -3.69 -21.03 9.82
N ASP A 262 -2.64 -21.83 9.97
CA ASP A 262 -1.88 -22.04 11.20
C ASP A 262 -0.60 -21.19 11.25
N TRP A 263 -0.37 -20.34 10.25
CA TRP A 263 0.73 -19.39 10.25
C TRP A 263 0.41 -18.26 11.22
N ASP A 264 1.20 -18.21 12.28
CA ASP A 264 1.03 -17.25 13.35
C ASP A 264 2.38 -16.57 13.56
N PHE A 265 2.72 -15.60 12.69
CA PHE A 265 3.92 -14.78 12.82
C PHE A 265 3.67 -13.30 12.45
N SER A 266 2.41 -12.83 12.35
CA SER A 266 1.98 -11.52 11.80
C SER A 266 2.13 -10.30 12.73
N SER A 267 2.42 -10.49 14.01
CA SER A 267 2.44 -9.41 15.00
C SER A 267 3.22 -9.83 16.24
N PRO A 268 3.81 -8.88 17.00
CA PRO A 268 4.10 -9.10 18.41
C PRO A 268 2.82 -9.53 19.12
N TYR A 269 2.91 -10.55 19.96
CA TYR A 269 1.78 -11.10 20.71
C TYR A 269 1.17 -10.01 21.61
N ASP A 270 -0.13 -9.74 21.50
CA ASP A 270 -0.85 -8.73 22.31
C ASP A 270 -1.00 -9.14 23.81
N GLY A 271 -0.34 -10.21 24.23
CA GLY A 271 -0.29 -10.67 25.62
C GLY A 271 1.04 -10.30 26.28
N VAL A 272 1.01 -9.24 27.10
CA VAL A 272 2.03 -8.86 28.10
C VAL A 272 3.34 -8.27 27.52
N PRO A 273 3.74 -7.05 27.95
CA PRO A 273 5.05 -6.49 27.63
C PRO A 273 6.19 -7.37 28.14
N GLY A 274 7.13 -7.75 27.27
CA GLY A 274 8.36 -8.46 27.64
C GLY A 274 8.41 -9.97 27.35
N VAL A 275 7.43 -10.53 26.64
CA VAL A 275 7.47 -11.92 26.17
C VAL A 275 7.37 -11.97 24.64
N THR A 276 8.50 -12.11 23.94
CA THR A 276 8.52 -12.43 22.51
C THR A 276 8.24 -13.92 22.31
N ASP A 277 6.95 -14.29 22.24
CA ASP A 277 6.43 -15.66 22.06
C ASP A 277 6.71 -16.27 20.67
N ILE A 278 7.57 -15.63 19.87
CA ILE A 278 7.90 -16.03 18.50
C ILE A 278 8.65 -17.37 18.44
N ALA A 279 9.49 -17.66 19.44
CA ALA A 279 10.21 -18.92 19.56
C ALA A 279 9.26 -20.10 19.80
N VAL A 280 8.25 -19.91 20.67
CA VAL A 280 7.25 -20.93 20.99
C VAL A 280 6.35 -21.18 19.78
N ARG A 281 5.87 -20.11 19.14
CA ARG A 281 5.10 -20.20 17.88
C ARG A 281 5.90 -20.92 16.80
N ALA A 282 7.19 -20.60 16.67
CA ALA A 282 8.09 -21.27 15.73
C ALA A 282 8.29 -22.75 16.06
N VAL A 283 8.46 -23.13 17.33
CA VAL A 283 8.57 -24.53 17.76
C VAL A 283 7.27 -25.29 17.48
N HIS A 284 6.12 -24.70 17.81
CA HIS A 284 4.80 -25.29 17.54
C HIS A 284 4.60 -25.52 16.04
N TYR A 285 4.82 -24.48 15.23
CA TYR A 285 4.69 -24.53 13.78
C TYR A 285 5.68 -25.54 13.17
N ALA A 286 6.95 -25.51 13.58
CA ALA A 286 7.96 -26.45 13.09
C ALA A 286 7.70 -27.91 13.49
N SER A 287 7.05 -28.14 14.63
CA SER A 287 6.64 -29.47 15.06
C SER A 287 5.48 -29.99 14.21
N ALA A 288 4.48 -29.15 13.93
CA ALA A 288 3.35 -29.50 13.06
C ALA A 288 3.79 -29.79 11.61
N HIS A 289 4.83 -29.10 11.14
CA HIS A 289 5.34 -29.18 9.76
C HIS A 289 6.65 -29.97 9.59
N ASN A 290 7.10 -30.69 10.63
CA ASN A 290 8.25 -31.61 10.61
C ASN A 290 9.63 -31.00 10.25
N PHE A 291 9.91 -29.76 10.67
CA PHE A 291 11.21 -29.11 10.45
C PHE A 291 11.89 -28.59 11.72
N LEU A 292 11.41 -29.00 12.90
CA LEU A 292 12.04 -28.68 14.18
C LEU A 292 13.55 -29.06 14.22
N PRO A 293 14.01 -30.19 13.64
CA PRO A 293 15.44 -30.49 13.54
C PRO A 293 16.17 -29.51 12.61
N GLY A 294 16.88 -28.56 13.20
CA GLY A 294 17.61 -27.51 12.47
C GLY A 294 16.92 -26.15 12.48
N LEU A 295 15.84 -25.99 13.26
CA LEU A 295 15.25 -24.69 13.54
C LEU A 295 16.14 -23.88 14.48
N CYS A 296 16.52 -22.69 14.03
CA CYS A 296 17.26 -21.73 14.83
C CYS A 296 16.50 -20.41 14.95
N GLU A 297 16.82 -19.67 15.99
CA GLU A 297 16.36 -18.31 16.22
C GLU A 297 17.52 -17.35 16.03
N LEU A 298 17.25 -16.26 15.35
CA LEU A 298 18.12 -15.12 15.18
C LEU A 298 17.54 -13.96 16.00
N SER A 299 18.25 -13.51 17.02
CA SER A 299 17.90 -12.30 17.76
C SER A 299 18.87 -11.20 17.38
N ILE A 300 18.34 -10.06 16.93
CA ILE A 300 19.09 -8.88 16.54
C ILE A 300 18.66 -7.73 17.45
N THR A 301 19.51 -7.42 18.41
CA THR A 301 19.34 -6.24 19.27
C THR A 301 20.18 -5.09 18.75
N LYS A 302 19.97 -3.88 19.30
CA LYS A 302 20.70 -2.66 18.89
C LYS A 302 22.23 -2.80 18.89
N ASN A 303 22.77 -3.74 19.68
CA ASN A 303 24.22 -3.88 19.90
C ASN A 303 24.78 -5.27 19.58
N THR A 304 23.94 -6.29 19.40
CA THR A 304 24.40 -7.68 19.17
C THR A 304 23.39 -8.47 18.35
N ALA A 305 23.90 -9.30 17.43
CA ALA A 305 23.14 -10.34 16.76
C ALA A 305 23.64 -11.72 17.20
N SER A 306 22.72 -12.65 17.46
CA SER A 306 23.09 -13.99 17.94
C SER A 306 22.14 -15.08 17.46
N TRP A 307 22.68 -16.28 17.30
CA TRP A 307 21.96 -17.49 16.91
C TRP A 307 21.72 -18.40 18.12
N ARG A 308 20.49 -18.89 18.26
CA ARG A 308 20.10 -19.89 19.27
C ARG A 308 19.42 -21.08 18.59
N ASN A 309 19.79 -22.30 18.96
CA ASN A 309 19.07 -23.49 18.48
C ASN A 309 17.77 -23.66 19.28
N LEU A 310 16.64 -23.81 18.60
CA LEU A 310 15.34 -23.90 19.28
C LEU A 310 14.98 -25.31 19.76
N ARG A 311 15.74 -26.34 19.38
CA ARG A 311 15.55 -27.71 19.85
C ARG A 311 15.86 -27.90 21.34
N SER A 312 16.60 -26.95 21.95
CA SER A 312 16.95 -26.98 23.36
C SER A 312 15.94 -26.27 24.28
N ILE A 313 14.83 -25.77 23.73
CA ILE A 313 13.75 -25.19 24.52
C ILE A 313 12.82 -26.36 24.93
N PRO A 314 12.61 -26.58 26.24
CA PRO A 314 11.84 -27.71 26.75
C PRO A 314 10.36 -27.66 26.39
#